data_AF-A0A927VRJ3-F1
#
_entry.id   AF-A0A927VRJ3-F1
#
_cell.length_a   1.000
_cell.length_b   1.000
_cell.length_c   1.000
_cell.angle_alpha   90.00
_cell.angle_beta   90.00
_cell.angle_gamma   90.00
#
_symmetry.space_group_name_H-M   'P 1'
#
loop_
_entity.id
_entity.type
_entity.pdbx_description
1 polymer ?
#
loop_
_entity_poly.entity_id
_entity_poly.type
_entity_poly.pdbx_seq_one_letter_code
_entity_poly.pdbx_strand_id
1 'polypeptide(L)'
;MSKKSYHKITDKISSVIAYAVILGPIIILVIVMACSFFGKIKSTIEDSPLHLPFEKKVYYTINDELYHDSQDCPALQGSGHIYEAYKDELQERTPCKQCAD
;
A
#
# COMPACT_ATOMS: atom_id res chain seq x y z
N MET A 1 -22.37 41.48 -43.62
CA MET A 1 -22.11 40.65 -42.43
C MET A 1 -22.66 41.36 -41.19
N SER A 2 -23.66 40.79 -40.54
CA SER A 2 -24.50 41.50 -39.56
C SER A 2 -23.89 41.49 -38.15
N LYS A 3 -23.52 42.68 -37.64
CA LYS A 3 -22.94 42.91 -36.29
C LYS A 3 -23.77 42.31 -35.14
N LYS A 4 -25.07 42.06 -35.34
CA LYS A 4 -25.96 41.45 -34.34
C LYS A 4 -25.61 39.99 -34.02
N SER A 5 -24.99 39.26 -34.94
CA SER A 5 -24.68 37.85 -34.72
C SER A 5 -23.45 37.63 -33.85
N TYR A 6 -22.47 38.56 -33.90
CA TYR A 6 -21.25 38.48 -33.09
C TYR A 6 -21.56 38.66 -31.60
N HIS A 7 -22.38 39.65 -31.25
CA HIS A 7 -22.76 39.92 -29.86
C HIS A 7 -23.36 38.69 -29.15
N LYS A 8 -24.26 37.97 -29.84
CA LYS A 8 -24.90 36.76 -29.31
C LYS A 8 -23.94 35.61 -29.03
N ILE A 9 -22.82 35.52 -29.75
CA ILE A 9 -21.81 34.48 -29.54
C ILE A 9 -20.92 34.88 -28.35
N THR A 10 -20.53 36.15 -28.26
CA THR A 10 -19.71 36.69 -27.17
C THR A 10 -20.42 36.56 -25.81
N ASP A 11 -21.73 36.79 -25.75
CA ASP A 11 -22.54 36.59 -24.53
C ASP A 11 -22.55 35.13 -24.05
N LYS A 12 -22.61 34.16 -24.97
CA LYS A 12 -22.56 32.73 -24.63
C LYS A 12 -21.17 32.32 -24.12
N ILE A 13 -20.11 32.82 -24.74
CA ILE A 13 -18.73 32.54 -24.33
C ILE A 13 -18.45 33.13 -22.94
N SER A 14 -18.91 34.37 -22.70
CA SER A 14 -18.78 35.03 -21.38
C SER A 14 -19.46 34.23 -20.27
N SER A 15 -20.66 33.70 -20.54
CA SER A 15 -21.37 32.82 -19.61
C SER A 15 -20.60 31.55 -19.28
N VAL A 16 -20.06 30.86 -20.29
CA VAL A 16 -19.26 29.64 -20.09
C VAL A 16 -17.98 29.91 -19.28
N ILE A 17 -17.29 31.02 -19.56
CA ILE A 17 -16.10 31.43 -18.81
C ILE A 17 -16.48 31.71 -17.35
N ALA A 18 -17.60 32.40 -17.09
CA ALA A 18 -18.07 32.66 -15.74
C ALA A 18 -18.35 31.36 -14.97
N TYR A 19 -18.98 30.36 -15.61
CA TYR A 19 -19.18 29.04 -15.00
C TYR A 19 -17.86 28.33 -14.70
N ALA A 20 -16.88 28.38 -15.60
CA ALA A 20 -15.57 27.78 -15.38
C ALA A 20 -14.79 28.45 -14.24
N VAL A 21 -14.88 29.77 -14.11
CA VAL A 21 -14.24 30.53 -13.02
C VAL A 21 -14.87 30.24 -11.67
N ILE A 22 -16.17 29.94 -11.61
CA ILE A 22 -16.86 29.58 -10.37
C ILE A 22 -16.64 28.10 -10.01
N LEU A 23 -16.74 27.19 -10.99
CA LEU A 23 -16.64 25.75 -10.75
C LEU A 23 -15.19 25.27 -10.60
N GLY A 24 -14.23 25.91 -11.29
CA GLY A 24 -12.81 25.54 -11.23
C GLY A 24 -12.24 25.51 -9.80
N PRO A 25 -12.39 26.59 -9.01
CA PRO A 25 -11.93 26.62 -7.62
C PRO A 25 -12.60 25.55 -6.74
N ILE A 26 -13.88 25.26 -6.96
CA ILE A 26 -14.61 24.24 -6.21
C ILE A 26 -14.02 22.84 -6.47
N ILE A 27 -13.76 22.52 -7.74
CA ILE A 27 -13.16 21.23 -8.13
C ILE A 27 -11.75 21.11 -7.53
N ILE A 28 -10.94 22.17 -7.61
CA ILE A 28 -9.59 22.18 -7.03
C ILE A 28 -9.66 21.97 -5.51
N LEU A 29 -10.60 22.61 -4.81
CA LEU A 29 -10.82 22.44 -3.37
C LEU A 29 -11.18 20.99 -3.01
N VAL A 30 -12.06 20.35 -3.79
CA VAL A 30 -12.43 18.94 -3.60
C VAL A 30 -11.22 18.03 -3.81
N ILE A 31 -10.40 18.28 -4.83
CA ILE A 31 -9.19 17.50 -5.10
C ILE A 31 -8.18 17.68 -3.96
N VAL A 32 -7.93 18.91 -3.50
CA VAL A 32 -6.99 19.19 -2.41
C VAL A 32 -7.45 18.55 -1.10
N MET A 33 -8.75 18.61 -0.79
CA MET A 33 -9.34 17.89 0.34
C MET A 33 -9.09 16.38 0.20
N ALA A 34 -9.45 15.77 -0.95
CA ALA A 34 -9.24 14.36 -1.21
C ALA A 34 -7.76 13.96 -1.10
N CYS A 35 -6.84 14.73 -1.70
CA CYS A 35 -5.40 14.52 -1.59
C CYS A 35 -4.90 14.66 -0.14
N SER A 36 -5.49 15.54 0.66
CA SER A 36 -5.14 15.68 2.09
C SER A 36 -5.59 14.46 2.90
N PHE A 37 -6.75 13.88 2.57
CA PHE A 37 -7.20 12.61 3.15
C PHE A 37 -6.28 11.45 2.75
N PHE A 38 -5.95 11.33 1.46
CA PHE A 38 -5.03 10.28 0.97
C PHE A 38 -3.60 10.45 1.51
N GLY A 39 -3.10 11.68 1.62
CA GLY A 39 -1.80 11.99 2.19
C GLY A 39 -1.70 11.61 3.66
N LYS A 40 -2.74 11.91 4.47
CA LYS A 40 -2.81 11.47 5.88
C LYS A 40 -2.86 9.97 6.04
N ILE A 41 -3.54 9.27 5.13
CA ILE A 41 -3.59 7.80 5.14
C ILE A 41 -2.20 7.26 4.79
N LYS A 42 -1.54 7.78 3.75
CA LYS A 42 -0.20 7.35 3.34
C LYS A 42 0.87 7.62 4.40
N SER A 43 0.87 8.77 5.07
CA SER A 43 1.83 9.06 6.14
C SER A 43 1.62 8.19 7.39
N THR A 44 0.37 7.76 7.67
CA THR A 44 0.13 6.80 8.75
C THR A 44 0.65 5.40 8.40
N ILE A 45 0.73 5.06 7.11
CA ILE A 45 1.21 3.75 6.63
C ILE A 45 2.73 3.73 6.46
N GLU A 46 3.36 4.87 6.17
CA GLU A 46 4.81 4.97 5.94
C GLU A 46 5.63 5.15 7.23
N ASP A 47 5.05 5.76 8.27
CA ASP A 47 5.67 5.89 9.62
C ASP A 47 5.23 4.81 10.62
N SER A 48 4.33 3.90 10.23
CA SER A 48 4.08 2.69 10.99
C SER A 48 5.01 1.60 10.46
N PRO A 49 5.94 1.01 11.23
CA PRO A 49 6.48 -0.28 10.84
C PRO A 49 5.27 -1.18 10.58
N LEU A 50 5.24 -1.88 9.44
CA LEU A 50 4.19 -2.84 9.11
C LEU A 50 4.03 -3.81 10.31
N HIS A 51 3.15 -3.47 11.24
CA HIS A 51 2.52 -4.39 12.16
C HIS A 51 1.44 -5.07 11.32
N LEU A 52 1.88 -5.88 10.37
CA LEU A 52 1.10 -7.01 9.91
C LEU A 52 0.77 -7.81 11.19
N PRO A 53 -0.51 -8.01 11.51
CA PRO A 53 -0.86 -8.84 12.64
C PRO A 53 -0.40 -10.26 12.29
N PHE A 54 0.72 -10.69 12.91
CA PHE A 54 1.16 -12.08 13.02
C PHE A 54 1.90 -12.75 11.85
N GLU A 55 2.74 -12.03 11.10
CA GLU A 55 3.75 -12.73 10.27
C GLU A 55 4.94 -13.17 11.15
N LYS A 56 4.80 -14.33 11.80
CA LYS A 56 5.91 -14.97 12.53
C LYS A 56 6.93 -15.46 11.51
N LYS A 57 8.09 -14.79 11.45
CA LYS A 57 9.24 -15.25 10.69
C LYS A 57 9.73 -16.58 11.26
N VAL A 58 10.03 -17.52 10.38
CA VAL A 58 10.53 -18.85 10.71
C VAL A 58 11.74 -19.18 9.84
N TYR A 59 12.52 -20.14 10.31
CA TYR A 59 13.80 -20.54 9.72
C TYR A 59 13.71 -21.98 9.24
N TYR A 60 14.29 -22.28 8.09
CA TYR A 60 14.28 -23.65 7.54
C TYR A 60 15.55 -23.93 6.74
N THR A 61 15.80 -25.20 6.45
CA THR A 61 16.86 -25.63 5.53
C THR A 61 16.22 -26.27 4.30
N ILE A 62 16.88 -26.22 3.14
CA ILE A 62 16.31 -26.82 1.91
C ILE A 62 16.09 -28.32 2.07
N ASN A 63 16.97 -28.99 2.84
CA ASN A 63 17.00 -30.45 2.97
C ASN A 63 16.08 -30.99 4.06
N ASP A 64 15.66 -30.16 5.02
CA ASP A 64 14.72 -30.59 6.06
C ASP A 64 13.30 -30.19 5.66
N GLU A 65 12.31 -31.06 5.93
CA GLU A 65 10.88 -30.73 5.77
C GLU A 65 10.32 -29.90 6.94
N LEU A 66 11.21 -29.47 7.84
CA LEU A 66 10.86 -28.77 9.06
C LEU A 66 11.12 -27.26 8.94
N TYR A 67 10.30 -26.48 9.64
CA TYR A 67 10.58 -25.08 9.93
C TYR A 67 10.75 -24.87 11.45
N HIS A 68 11.50 -23.85 11.82
CA HIS A 68 11.93 -23.57 13.18
C HIS A 68 11.56 -22.13 13.53
N ASP A 69 11.03 -21.91 14.72
CA ASP A 69 10.64 -20.57 15.18
C ASP A 69 11.84 -19.71 15.63
N SER A 70 13.02 -20.31 15.77
CA SER A 70 14.26 -19.63 16.17
C SER A 70 15.43 -20.08 15.31
N GLN A 71 16.28 -19.12 14.93
CA GLN A 71 17.55 -19.37 14.23
C GLN A 71 18.55 -20.14 15.10
N ASP A 72 18.44 -20.00 16.43
CA ASP A 72 19.32 -20.64 17.41
C ASP A 72 18.91 -22.08 17.73
N CYS A 73 17.91 -22.64 17.03
CA CYS A 73 17.45 -24.00 17.23
C CYS A 73 18.62 -24.98 17.06
N PRO A 74 18.92 -25.88 18.02
CA PRO A 74 20.03 -26.82 17.91
C PRO A 74 19.92 -27.74 16.70
N ALA A 75 18.69 -28.03 16.24
CA ALA A 75 18.44 -28.79 15.02
C ALA A 75 18.88 -28.05 13.75
N LEU A 76 18.99 -26.72 13.79
CA LEU A 76 19.56 -25.91 12.70
C LEU A 76 21.10 -25.82 12.77
N GLN A 77 21.70 -26.11 13.93
CA GLN A 77 23.14 -26.04 14.12
C GLN A 77 23.82 -27.25 13.45
N GLY A 78 24.39 -27.02 12.27
CA GLY A 78 25.10 -28.03 11.48
C GLY A 78 24.36 -28.46 10.21
N SER A 79 23.11 -28.03 10.03
CA SER A 79 22.30 -28.29 8.85
C SER A 79 22.46 -27.15 7.83
N GLY A 80 23.55 -27.18 7.07
CA GLY A 80 23.72 -26.38 5.83
C GLY A 80 23.39 -24.89 5.91
N HIS A 81 22.93 -24.32 4.79
CA HIS A 81 22.47 -22.94 4.72
C HIS A 81 21.05 -22.80 5.29
N ILE A 82 20.87 -21.81 6.17
CA ILE A 82 19.59 -21.47 6.81
C ILE A 82 18.88 -20.40 5.97
N TYR A 83 17.60 -20.60 5.70
CA TYR A 83 16.72 -19.69 4.97
C TYR A 83 15.65 -19.12 5.90
N GLU A 84 15.27 -17.88 5.64
CA GLU A 84 14.21 -17.13 6.31
C GLU A 84 12.98 -17.11 5.41
N ALA A 85 11.81 -17.44 5.96
CA ALA A 85 10.52 -17.26 5.30
C ALA A 85 9.43 -16.95 6.33
N TYR A 86 8.26 -16.52 5.85
CA TYR A 86 7.09 -16.38 6.71
C TYR A 86 6.42 -17.73 6.91
N LYS A 87 5.85 -17.96 8.10
CA LYS A 87 5.15 -19.22 8.43
C LYS A 87 4.07 -19.58 7.41
N ASP A 88 3.38 -18.58 6.87
CA ASP A 88 2.31 -18.75 5.88
C ASP A 88 2.82 -19.20 4.50
N GLU A 89 4.11 -18.99 4.20
CA GLU A 89 4.76 -19.49 2.98
C GLU A 89 5.17 -20.96 3.12
N LEU A 90 5.29 -21.45 4.35
CA LEU A 90 5.75 -22.81 4.68
C LEU A 90 4.59 -23.73 5.11
N GLN A 91 3.40 -23.55 4.54
CA GLN A 91 2.20 -24.36 4.84
C GLN A 91 2.39 -25.87 4.60
N GLU A 92 3.29 -26.24 3.68
CA GLU A 92 3.61 -27.64 3.36
C GLU A 92 4.68 -28.24 4.29
N ARG A 93 5.30 -27.44 5.15
CA ARG A 93 6.37 -27.87 6.07
C ARG A 93 5.86 -28.02 7.49
N THR A 94 6.49 -28.90 8.25
CA THR A 94 6.06 -29.21 9.62
C THR A 94 6.84 -28.37 10.65
N PRO A 95 6.22 -27.86 11.72
CA PRO A 95 6.98 -27.20 12.78
C PRO A 95 7.94 -28.17 13.48
N CYS A 96 9.14 -27.71 13.75
CA CYS A 96 10.11 -28.43 14.57
C CYS A 96 9.59 -28.57 16.00
N LYS A 97 9.29 -29.80 16.44
CA LYS A 97 8.80 -30.09 17.81
C LYS A 97 9.78 -29.76 18.93
N GLN A 98 11.07 -29.62 18.63
CA GLN A 98 12.08 -29.25 19.62
C GLN A 98 12.12 -27.74 19.87
N CYS A 99 11.56 -26.96 18.94
CA CYS A 99 11.60 -25.49 18.94
C CYS A 99 10.20 -24.88 18.94
N ALA A 100 9.15 -25.71 18.95
CA ALA A 100 7.79 -25.34 19.29
C ALA A 100 7.64 -25.47 20.81
N ASP A 101 7.67 -24.34 21.52
CA ASP A 101 7.17 -24.24 22.91
C ASP A 101 5.74 -24.78 23.03
#